data_AF-A0A842WP58-F1
#
_entry.id   AF-A0A842WP58-F1
#
_cell.length_a   1.000
_cell.length_b   1.000
_cell.length_c   1.000
_cell.angle_alpha   90.00
_cell.angle_beta   90.00
_cell.angle_gamma   90.00
#
_symmetry.space_group_name_H-M   'P 1'
#
loop_
_entity.id
_entity.type
_entity.pdbx_description
1 polymer ?
#
loop_
_entity_poly.entity_id
_entity_poly.type
_entity_poly.pdbx_seq_one_letter_code
_entity_poly.pdbx_strand_id
1 'polypeptide(L)'
;MARKPIEVYKNLLRTEVDRDSMGAMSRVLERYSHHIYSGQKLSEHLTKFLVVFAKLSAVLDTRKKTRMADLTIAIDTLDIFASTSKWWSLTRKRPRFVIRPPSHDPREFITSLIAVDMGSSTLNRIDNASERLSRFLSEHDLGDNKETYQLCESIVSIWILLSGFAARNKGRSATVEEDFEIAYDVLRILLFYTPYDDFISLTATRKLGTSSKLHQAAVITFSPGFEKQLDSSRAAGLENKHAEFLTQQAISPTSATRAILTNSLKLLCQLKSVDMGYARIEEEHYGSFILQSLELLDSIGVSTTLFQNDSDVVSLFKRLKPREGLEERLSLLSRRLEGLIVDSTGNREFLLQYSRLVPRMVSLLLLVASGTMPPDEEGLRYKDLKRGLILLHRLINDLI
;
A
#
# COMPACT_ATOMS: atom_id res chain seq x y z
N MET A 1 9.85 7.31 14.76
CA MET A 1 10.60 8.50 15.19
C MET A 1 10.34 9.61 14.18
N ALA A 2 10.09 10.85 14.63
CA ALA A 2 9.86 11.96 13.71
C ALA A 2 11.18 12.40 13.06
N ARG A 3 11.18 12.62 11.75
CA ARG A 3 12.31 13.13 10.98
C ARG A 3 12.46 14.63 11.23
N LYS A 4 13.70 15.13 11.27
CA LYS A 4 13.94 16.56 11.46
C LYS A 4 13.59 17.31 10.16
N PRO A 5 12.82 18.42 10.23
CA PRO A 5 12.44 19.17 9.04
C PRO A 5 13.63 19.63 8.18
N ILE A 6 14.70 20.11 8.83
CA ILE A 6 15.94 20.54 8.17
C ILE A 6 16.51 19.43 7.29
N GLU A 7 16.62 18.20 7.82
CA GLU A 7 17.19 17.06 7.10
C GLU A 7 16.31 16.68 5.90
N VAL A 8 14.98 16.66 6.09
CA VAL A 8 14.04 16.31 5.02
C VAL A 8 14.10 17.33 3.89
N TYR A 9 13.98 18.63 4.18
CA TYR A 9 13.99 19.66 3.14
C TYR A 9 15.35 19.74 2.43
N LYS A 10 16.46 19.68 3.17
CA LYS A 10 17.81 19.61 2.58
C LYS A 10 17.97 18.45 1.62
N ASN A 11 17.45 17.27 1.99
CA ASN A 11 17.54 16.09 1.15
C ASN A 11 16.59 16.15 -0.05
N LEU A 12 15.40 16.76 0.08
CA LEU A 12 14.50 17.02 -1.05
C LEU A 12 15.10 17.98 -2.08
N LEU A 13 15.84 19.01 -1.65
CA LEU A 13 16.55 19.91 -2.55
C LEU A 13 17.63 19.15 -3.34
N ARG A 14 18.47 18.38 -2.62
CA ARG A 14 19.63 17.67 -3.18
C ARG A 14 19.30 16.43 -4.00
N THR A 15 18.09 15.88 -3.88
CA THR A 15 17.72 14.66 -4.60
C THR A 15 17.35 15.00 -6.04
N GLU A 16 18.02 14.38 -6.99
CA GLU A 16 17.76 14.56 -8.42
C GLU A 16 16.62 13.65 -8.89
N VAL A 17 15.77 14.16 -9.79
CA VAL A 17 14.82 13.33 -10.51
C VAL A 17 15.49 12.78 -11.77
N ASP A 18 15.48 11.46 -11.93
CA ASP A 18 16.03 10.81 -13.11
C ASP A 18 15.21 11.13 -14.37
N ARG A 19 15.90 11.15 -15.53
CA ARG A 19 15.29 11.56 -16.81
C ARG A 19 14.16 10.62 -17.25
N ASP A 20 14.27 9.33 -16.96
CA ASP A 20 13.27 8.34 -17.34
C ASP A 20 11.97 8.56 -16.55
N SER A 21 12.08 8.82 -15.25
CA SER A 21 10.95 9.22 -14.41
C SER A 21 10.32 10.52 -14.88
N MET A 22 11.11 11.53 -15.28
CA MET A 22 10.56 12.77 -15.85
C MET A 22 9.77 12.51 -17.13
N GLY A 23 10.33 11.74 -18.08
CA GLY A 23 9.64 11.39 -19.32
C GLY A 23 8.38 10.53 -19.10
N ALA A 24 8.40 9.60 -18.16
CA ALA A 24 7.23 8.83 -17.76
C ALA A 24 6.15 9.71 -17.10
N MET A 25 6.55 10.63 -16.22
CA MET A 25 5.66 11.57 -15.56
C MET A 25 4.92 12.45 -16.57
N SER A 26 5.63 13.04 -17.54
CA SER A 26 5.01 13.86 -18.59
C SER A 26 3.96 13.10 -19.38
N ARG A 27 4.22 11.84 -19.76
CA ARG A 27 3.25 10.99 -20.48
C ARG A 27 2.00 10.69 -19.66
N VAL A 28 2.14 10.44 -18.36
CA VAL A 28 1.00 10.17 -17.48
C VAL A 28 0.13 11.43 -17.33
N LEU A 29 0.78 12.59 -17.19
CA LEU A 29 0.12 13.86 -16.89
C LEU A 29 -0.40 14.63 -18.12
N GLU A 30 -0.01 14.22 -19.33
CA GLU A 30 -0.44 14.84 -20.60
C GLU A 30 -1.97 14.96 -20.70
N ARG A 31 -2.71 13.97 -20.19
CA ARG A 31 -4.18 13.99 -20.13
C ARG A 31 -4.77 15.16 -19.33
N TYR A 32 -4.00 15.76 -18.43
CA TYR A 32 -4.41 16.90 -17.60
C TYR A 32 -3.88 18.24 -18.12
N SER A 33 -3.19 18.26 -19.27
CA SER A 33 -2.48 19.44 -19.80
C SER A 33 -3.40 20.58 -20.23
N HIS A 34 -4.62 20.27 -20.64
CA HIS A 34 -5.62 21.24 -21.09
C HIS A 34 -6.51 21.77 -19.95
N HIS A 35 -6.39 21.20 -18.75
CA HIS A 35 -7.18 21.60 -17.59
C HIS A 35 -6.46 22.71 -16.82
N ILE A 36 -7.17 23.79 -16.51
CA ILE A 36 -6.67 24.89 -15.68
C ILE A 36 -7.29 24.76 -14.28
N TYR A 37 -6.46 24.89 -13.25
CA TYR A 37 -6.87 24.87 -11.85
C TYR A 37 -6.02 25.88 -11.06
N SER A 38 -6.67 26.75 -10.29
CA SER A 38 -6.00 27.79 -9.49
C SER A 38 -4.99 28.66 -10.28
N GLY A 39 -5.31 28.97 -11.54
CA GLY A 39 -4.49 29.83 -12.41
C GLY A 39 -3.29 29.15 -13.09
N GLN A 40 -3.02 27.87 -12.83
CA GLN A 40 -1.98 27.08 -13.52
C GLN A 40 -2.59 25.86 -14.21
N LYS A 41 -1.81 25.18 -15.06
CA LYS A 41 -2.27 23.90 -15.63
C LYS A 41 -2.34 22.87 -14.51
N LEU A 42 -3.40 22.07 -14.48
CA LEU A 42 -3.55 20.97 -13.52
C LEU A 42 -2.37 20.00 -13.61
N SER A 43 -1.89 19.72 -14.83
CA SER A 43 -0.66 18.94 -15.07
C SER A 43 0.59 19.52 -14.39
N GLU A 44 0.73 20.84 -14.24
CA GLU A 44 1.87 21.46 -13.57
C GLU A 44 1.82 21.24 -12.05
N HIS A 45 0.65 21.42 -11.44
CA HIS A 45 0.46 21.10 -10.03
C HIS A 45 0.74 19.62 -9.75
N LEU A 46 0.24 18.72 -10.60
CA LEU A 46 0.47 17.28 -10.47
C LEU A 46 1.94 16.90 -10.70
N THR A 47 2.63 17.58 -11.62
CA THR A 47 4.08 17.40 -11.82
C THR A 47 4.84 17.74 -10.54
N LYS A 48 4.54 18.89 -9.93
CA LYS A 48 5.14 19.33 -8.67
C LYS A 48 4.86 18.33 -7.53
N PHE A 49 3.64 17.80 -7.45
CA PHE A 49 3.30 16.73 -6.51
C PHE A 49 4.16 15.47 -6.73
N LEU A 50 4.18 14.94 -7.95
CA LEU A 50 4.89 13.69 -8.25
C LEU A 50 6.40 13.83 -8.06
N VAL A 51 6.99 14.99 -8.40
CA VAL A 51 8.41 15.29 -8.14
C VAL A 51 8.72 15.24 -6.64
N VAL A 52 7.94 15.94 -5.80
CA VAL A 52 8.21 15.99 -4.35
C VAL A 52 8.08 14.61 -3.73
N PHE A 53 7.05 13.83 -4.07
CA PHE A 53 6.86 12.50 -3.51
C PHE A 53 7.83 11.45 -4.06
N ALA A 54 8.26 11.55 -5.31
CA ALA A 54 9.33 10.68 -5.85
C ALA A 54 10.67 10.98 -5.16
N LYS A 55 11.01 12.26 -4.99
CA LYS A 55 12.19 12.65 -4.21
C LYS A 55 12.06 12.18 -2.76
N LEU A 56 10.91 12.35 -2.12
CA LEU A 56 10.67 11.87 -0.76
C LEU A 56 10.91 10.36 -0.66
N SER A 57 10.36 9.57 -1.57
CA SER A 57 10.58 8.11 -1.62
C SER A 57 12.08 7.78 -1.68
N ALA A 58 12.83 8.41 -2.58
CA ALA A 58 14.27 8.22 -2.68
C ALA A 58 15.01 8.63 -1.38
N VAL A 59 14.64 9.76 -0.77
CA VAL A 59 15.22 10.24 0.50
C VAL A 59 14.94 9.27 1.64
N LEU A 60 13.74 8.72 1.72
CA LEU A 60 13.36 7.73 2.72
C LEU A 60 14.10 6.41 2.55
N ASP A 61 14.50 6.10 1.33
CA ASP A 61 15.37 4.98 0.98
C ASP A 61 16.87 5.35 1.00
N THR A 62 17.21 6.51 1.58
CA THR A 62 18.60 7.03 1.72
C THR A 62 19.34 7.27 0.40
N ARG A 63 18.62 7.39 -0.71
CA ARG A 63 19.16 7.64 -2.06
C ARG A 63 19.14 9.14 -2.41
N LYS A 64 20.09 9.55 -3.26
CA LYS A 64 20.21 10.93 -3.79
C LYS A 64 19.64 11.11 -5.20
N LYS A 65 19.14 10.03 -5.81
CA LYS A 65 18.56 10.06 -7.16
C LYS A 65 17.33 9.16 -7.19
N THR A 66 16.25 9.64 -7.81
CA THR A 66 15.05 8.85 -8.01
C THR A 66 15.28 7.72 -9.01
N ARG A 67 14.39 6.74 -8.97
CA ARG A 67 14.22 5.67 -9.95
C ARG A 67 12.74 5.57 -10.30
N MET A 68 12.41 4.82 -11.34
CA MET A 68 11.02 4.57 -11.74
C MET A 68 10.13 4.02 -10.62
N ALA A 69 10.69 3.26 -9.67
CA ALA A 69 9.97 2.77 -8.50
C ALA A 69 9.50 3.92 -7.58
N ASP A 70 10.27 5.01 -7.46
CA ASP A 70 9.87 6.18 -6.67
C ASP A 70 8.74 6.97 -7.33
N LEU A 71 8.78 7.08 -8.66
CA LEU A 71 7.66 7.64 -9.41
C LEU A 71 6.40 6.80 -9.23
N THR A 72 6.53 5.47 -9.25
CA THR A 72 5.41 4.56 -9.00
C THR A 72 4.80 4.80 -7.62
N ILE A 73 5.64 4.93 -6.58
CA ILE A 73 5.21 5.26 -5.22
C ILE A 73 4.52 6.63 -5.18
N ALA A 74 5.02 7.63 -5.89
CA ALA A 74 4.42 8.95 -5.96
C ALA A 74 3.03 8.93 -6.63
N ILE A 75 2.88 8.15 -7.71
CA ILE A 75 1.61 7.94 -8.40
C ILE A 75 0.63 7.21 -7.49
N ASP A 76 1.06 6.13 -6.82
CA ASP A 76 0.20 5.38 -5.90
C ASP A 76 -0.21 6.21 -4.67
N THR A 77 0.64 7.16 -4.25
CA THR A 77 0.31 8.13 -3.20
C THR A 77 -0.76 9.12 -3.69
N LEU A 78 -0.61 9.65 -4.91
CA LEU A 78 -1.62 10.51 -5.54
C LEU A 78 -2.95 9.77 -5.71
N ASP A 79 -2.91 8.52 -6.18
CA ASP A 79 -4.09 7.66 -6.36
C ASP A 79 -4.85 7.49 -5.06
N ILE A 80 -4.16 7.27 -3.93
CA ILE A 80 -4.81 7.16 -2.63
C ILE A 80 -5.54 8.45 -2.22
N PHE A 81 -4.96 9.63 -2.47
CA PHE A 81 -5.64 10.89 -2.19
C PHE A 81 -6.81 11.16 -3.13
N ALA A 82 -6.68 10.74 -4.38
CA ALA A 82 -7.65 10.97 -5.44
C ALA A 82 -8.75 9.91 -5.53
N SER A 83 -8.63 8.75 -4.87
CA SER A 83 -9.62 7.68 -4.92
C SER A 83 -10.27 7.38 -3.58
N THR A 84 -9.69 7.81 -2.46
CA THR A 84 -10.22 7.47 -1.12
C THR A 84 -10.76 8.70 -0.40
N SER A 85 -11.83 8.51 0.36
CA SER A 85 -12.32 9.52 1.30
C SER A 85 -11.62 9.42 2.66
N LYS A 86 -11.64 10.52 3.44
CA LYS A 86 -11.16 10.56 4.83
C LYS A 86 -9.67 10.25 5.02
N TRP A 87 -8.84 10.51 4.02
CA TRP A 87 -7.37 10.44 4.15
C TRP A 87 -6.83 11.43 5.20
N TRP A 88 -7.57 12.50 5.50
CA TRP A 88 -7.31 13.43 6.60
C TRP A 88 -7.50 12.84 8.02
N SER A 89 -7.75 11.53 8.13
CA SER A 89 -7.67 10.81 9.42
C SER A 89 -6.23 10.54 9.89
N LEU A 90 -5.23 10.87 9.06
CA LEU A 90 -3.82 10.87 9.43
C LEU A 90 -3.56 11.87 10.56
N THR A 91 -2.87 11.42 11.61
CA THR A 91 -2.46 12.29 12.71
C THR A 91 -0.99 12.06 13.05
N ARG A 92 -0.35 12.98 13.77
CA ARG A 92 1.03 12.79 14.25
C ARG A 92 1.18 11.53 15.11
N LYS A 93 0.12 11.14 15.85
CA LYS A 93 0.08 9.92 16.68
C LYS A 93 -0.17 8.66 15.85
N ARG A 94 -0.87 8.78 14.72
CA ARG A 94 -1.18 7.69 13.78
C ARG A 94 -0.85 8.11 12.34
N PRO A 95 0.45 8.23 11.98
CA PRO A 95 0.88 8.84 10.72
C PRO A 95 0.87 7.87 9.54
N ARG A 96 -0.01 6.86 9.57
CA ARG A 96 0.02 5.71 8.65
C ARG A 96 -1.16 5.72 7.71
N PHE A 97 -0.92 5.53 6.41
CA PHE A 97 -2.00 5.46 5.42
C PHE A 97 -2.96 4.33 5.76
N VAL A 98 -4.26 4.60 5.75
CA VAL A 98 -5.27 3.55 5.79
C VAL A 98 -5.55 3.13 4.35
N ILE A 99 -5.24 1.88 4.01
CA ILE A 99 -5.52 1.29 2.70
C ILE A 99 -7.02 1.01 2.63
N ARG A 100 -7.77 1.97 2.10
CA ARG A 100 -9.23 1.92 1.92
C ARG A 100 -9.57 1.42 0.51
N PRO A 101 -10.75 0.81 0.30
CA PRO A 101 -11.29 0.64 -1.04
C PRO A 101 -11.53 2.02 -1.69
N PRO A 102 -11.41 2.12 -3.02
CA PRO A 102 -11.67 3.36 -3.72
C PRO A 102 -13.16 3.73 -3.56
N SER A 103 -13.44 5.02 -3.42
CA SER A 103 -14.77 5.60 -3.34
C SER A 103 -15.24 6.20 -4.67
N HIS A 104 -14.32 6.43 -5.60
CA HIS A 104 -14.54 7.00 -6.93
C HIS A 104 -13.34 6.72 -7.83
N ASP A 105 -13.49 6.93 -9.14
CA ASP A 105 -12.38 6.87 -10.07
C ASP A 105 -11.40 8.04 -9.84
N PRO A 106 -10.10 7.77 -9.64
CA PRO A 106 -9.10 8.79 -9.34
C PRO A 106 -8.91 9.81 -10.48
N ARG A 107 -9.10 9.40 -11.73
CA ARG A 107 -8.85 10.26 -12.89
C ARG A 107 -9.99 11.26 -13.04
N GLU A 108 -11.22 10.78 -12.95
CA GLU A 108 -12.41 11.63 -12.95
C GLU A 108 -12.39 12.59 -11.75
N PHE A 109 -11.99 12.11 -10.58
CA PHE A 109 -11.88 12.95 -9.38
C PHE A 109 -10.84 14.07 -9.55
N ILE A 110 -9.64 13.75 -10.04
CA ILE A 110 -8.60 14.76 -10.35
C ILE A 110 -9.14 15.79 -11.35
N THR A 111 -9.78 15.35 -12.44
CA THR A 111 -10.37 16.25 -13.44
C THR A 111 -11.45 17.14 -12.82
N SER A 112 -12.22 16.63 -11.85
CA SER A 112 -13.28 17.40 -11.20
C SER A 112 -12.79 18.61 -10.39
N LEU A 113 -11.48 18.71 -10.12
CA LEU A 113 -10.89 19.89 -9.48
C LEU A 113 -11.08 21.18 -10.28
N ILE A 114 -11.25 21.10 -11.60
CA ILE A 114 -11.50 22.29 -12.44
C ILE A 114 -12.77 23.04 -12.04
N ALA A 115 -13.70 22.37 -11.34
CA ALA A 115 -14.94 22.94 -10.84
C ALA A 115 -14.85 23.37 -9.35
N VAL A 116 -13.65 23.38 -8.78
CA VAL A 116 -13.42 23.80 -7.38
C VAL A 116 -12.76 25.16 -7.37
N ASP A 117 -13.44 26.15 -6.79
CA ASP A 117 -12.87 27.48 -6.61
C ASP A 117 -11.98 27.53 -5.36
N MET A 118 -10.80 28.14 -5.50
CA MET A 118 -9.92 28.38 -4.37
C MET A 118 -10.41 29.59 -3.58
N GLY A 119 -10.98 29.35 -2.40
CA GLY A 119 -11.49 30.41 -1.53
C GLY A 119 -10.37 31.36 -1.06
N SER A 120 -10.68 32.65 -0.97
CA SER A 120 -9.71 33.69 -0.57
C SER A 120 -9.07 33.41 0.81
N SER A 121 -9.85 32.89 1.76
CA SER A 121 -9.31 32.47 3.06
C SER A 121 -8.29 31.34 2.94
N THR A 122 -8.52 30.38 2.03
CA THR A 122 -7.57 29.28 1.75
C THR A 122 -6.28 29.83 1.15
N LEU A 123 -6.39 30.70 0.14
CA LEU A 123 -5.24 31.33 -0.52
C LEU A 123 -4.41 32.15 0.46
N ASN A 124 -5.05 33.00 1.27
CA ASN A 124 -4.36 33.79 2.30
C ASN A 124 -3.57 32.91 3.28
N ARG A 125 -4.10 31.74 3.65
CA ARG A 125 -3.39 30.79 4.53
C ARG A 125 -2.21 30.13 3.83
N ILE A 126 -2.37 29.77 2.55
CA ILE A 126 -1.30 29.24 1.70
C ILE A 126 -0.16 30.25 1.57
N ASP A 127 -0.46 31.52 1.31
CA ASP A 127 0.54 32.58 1.17
C ASP A 127 1.33 32.78 2.46
N ASN A 128 0.62 32.89 3.60
CA ASN A 128 1.26 33.00 4.91
C ASN A 128 2.14 31.79 5.25
N ALA A 129 1.71 30.57 4.89
CA ALA A 129 2.50 29.37 5.12
C ALA A 129 3.70 29.26 4.16
N SER A 130 3.54 29.73 2.92
CA SER A 130 4.60 29.83 1.92
C SER A 130 5.71 30.78 2.37
N GLU A 131 5.35 31.96 2.88
CA GLU A 131 6.32 32.90 3.44
C GLU A 131 7.12 32.29 4.60
N ARG A 132 6.45 31.60 5.51
CA ARG A 132 7.11 30.92 6.64
C ARG A 132 8.05 29.82 6.17
N LEU A 133 7.66 29.04 5.17
CA LEU A 133 8.52 28.01 4.58
C LEU A 133 9.74 28.65 3.91
N SER A 134 9.53 29.70 3.10
CA SER A 134 10.60 30.42 2.42
C SER A 134 11.63 31.00 3.40
N ARG A 135 11.15 31.66 4.47
CA ARG A 135 12.01 32.16 5.56
C ARG A 135 12.79 31.02 6.21
N PHE A 136 12.13 29.93 6.56
CA PHE A 136 12.78 28.76 7.15
C PHE A 136 13.87 28.17 6.24
N LEU A 137 13.61 28.00 4.93
CA LEU A 137 14.60 27.47 3.99
C LEU A 137 15.82 28.40 3.86
N SER A 138 15.58 29.72 3.88
CA SER A 138 16.62 30.76 3.74
C SER A 138 17.45 30.92 5.01
N GLU A 139 16.82 31.01 6.19
CA GLU A 139 17.48 31.16 7.50
C GLU A 139 18.40 29.97 7.82
N HIS A 140 18.07 28.78 7.31
CA HIS A 140 18.87 27.58 7.51
C HIS A 140 19.83 27.26 6.36
N ASP A 141 19.93 28.11 5.34
CA ASP A 141 20.86 27.95 4.20
C ASP A 141 20.80 26.54 3.56
N LEU A 142 19.58 26.09 3.23
CA LEU A 142 19.36 24.69 2.84
C LEU A 142 19.66 24.38 1.36
N GLY A 143 19.77 25.40 0.51
CA GLY A 143 20.03 25.31 -0.92
C GLY A 143 20.10 26.71 -1.54
N ASP A 144 20.35 26.78 -2.85
CA ASP A 144 20.41 28.08 -3.52
C ASP A 144 19.01 28.75 -3.61
N ASN A 145 18.97 30.05 -3.92
CA ASN A 145 17.72 30.81 -4.00
C ASN A 145 16.73 30.25 -5.04
N LYS A 146 17.23 29.59 -6.08
CA LYS A 146 16.40 29.05 -7.16
C LYS A 146 15.78 27.71 -6.75
N GLU A 147 16.56 26.82 -6.17
CA GLU A 147 16.15 25.53 -5.65
C GLU A 147 15.14 25.69 -4.50
N THR A 148 15.40 26.63 -3.58
CA THR A 148 14.49 26.93 -2.47
C THR A 148 13.18 27.49 -2.97
N TYR A 149 13.20 28.42 -3.93
CA TYR A 149 11.99 28.94 -4.58
C TYR A 149 11.18 27.83 -5.28
N GLN A 150 11.84 26.97 -6.04
CA GLN A 150 11.18 25.84 -6.74
C GLN A 150 10.55 24.83 -5.76
N LEU A 151 11.21 24.56 -4.64
CA LEU A 151 10.64 23.71 -3.60
C LEU A 151 9.42 24.36 -2.95
N CYS A 152 9.49 25.65 -2.59
CA CYS A 152 8.34 26.40 -2.08
C CYS A 152 7.15 26.37 -3.04
N GLU A 153 7.38 26.68 -4.31
CA GLU A 153 6.38 26.58 -5.41
C GLU A 153 5.73 25.18 -5.48
N SER A 154 6.54 24.13 -5.32
CA SER A 154 6.07 22.76 -5.36
C SER A 154 5.21 22.40 -4.16
N ILE A 155 5.62 22.81 -2.96
CA ILE A 155 4.86 22.60 -1.72
C ILE A 155 3.54 23.38 -1.74
N VAL A 156 3.54 24.63 -2.22
CA VAL A 156 2.33 25.43 -2.43
C VAL A 156 1.36 24.73 -3.37
N SER A 157 1.86 24.20 -4.48
CA SER A 157 1.02 23.45 -5.44
C SER A 157 0.41 22.19 -4.82
N ILE A 158 1.13 21.50 -3.93
CA ILE A 158 0.59 20.37 -3.18
C ILE A 158 -0.50 20.82 -2.21
N TRP A 159 -0.31 21.94 -1.49
CA TRP A 159 -1.35 22.48 -0.62
C TRP A 159 -2.61 22.86 -1.38
N ILE A 160 -2.46 23.48 -2.56
CA ILE A 160 -3.60 23.80 -3.46
C ILE A 160 -4.33 22.52 -3.85
N LEU A 161 -3.62 21.51 -4.38
CA LEU A 161 -4.23 20.22 -4.79
C LEU A 161 -4.94 19.52 -3.63
N LEU A 162 -4.28 19.37 -2.49
CA LEU A 162 -4.84 18.66 -1.34
C LEU A 162 -6.02 19.41 -0.72
N SER A 163 -6.01 20.76 -0.75
CA SER A 163 -7.16 21.57 -0.31
C SER A 163 -8.36 21.37 -1.25
N GLY A 164 -8.12 21.36 -2.56
CA GLY A 164 -9.12 21.03 -3.57
C GLY A 164 -9.70 19.63 -3.37
N PHE A 165 -8.84 18.62 -3.17
CA PHE A 165 -9.26 17.26 -2.89
C PHE A 165 -10.09 17.16 -1.60
N ALA A 166 -9.72 17.88 -0.55
CA ALA A 166 -10.48 17.90 0.70
C ALA A 166 -11.87 18.52 0.50
N ALA A 167 -11.96 19.68 -0.17
CA ALA A 167 -13.23 20.33 -0.48
C ALA A 167 -14.12 19.44 -1.34
N ARG A 168 -13.56 18.86 -2.42
CA ARG A 168 -14.29 18.00 -3.35
C ARG A 168 -14.79 16.71 -2.69
N ASN A 169 -13.96 16.07 -1.85
CA ASN A 169 -14.37 14.89 -1.08
C ASN A 169 -15.49 15.19 -0.06
N LYS A 170 -15.60 16.44 0.41
CA LYS A 170 -16.69 16.91 1.26
C LYS A 170 -17.91 17.38 0.45
N GLY A 171 -17.89 17.22 -0.88
CA GLY A 171 -18.98 17.63 -1.78
C GLY A 171 -19.07 19.14 -2.02
N ARG A 172 -18.03 19.91 -1.67
CA ARG A 172 -18.00 21.37 -1.88
C ARG A 172 -17.36 21.73 -3.21
N SER A 173 -17.84 22.83 -3.80
CA SER A 173 -17.29 23.45 -5.02
C SER A 173 -16.36 24.63 -4.73
N ALA A 174 -16.09 24.93 -3.46
CA ALA A 174 -15.12 25.93 -3.06
C ALA A 174 -14.36 25.47 -1.82
N THR A 175 -13.08 25.80 -1.74
CA THR A 175 -12.25 25.52 -0.56
C THR A 175 -12.54 26.51 0.56
N VAL A 176 -12.37 26.06 1.80
CA VAL A 176 -12.38 26.90 3.00
C VAL A 176 -11.08 26.71 3.78
N GLU A 177 -10.82 27.56 4.77
CA GLU A 177 -9.61 27.53 5.60
C GLU A 177 -9.32 26.12 6.18
N GLU A 178 -10.34 25.40 6.62
CA GLU A 178 -10.22 24.05 7.17
C GLU A 178 -9.64 23.04 6.17
N ASP A 179 -9.85 23.23 4.86
CA ASP A 179 -9.27 22.35 3.85
C ASP A 179 -7.77 22.58 3.69
N PHE A 180 -7.33 23.84 3.82
CA PHE A 180 -5.91 24.15 3.90
C PHE A 180 -5.28 23.54 5.15
N GLU A 181 -5.91 23.66 6.32
CA GLU A 181 -5.35 23.08 7.55
C GLU A 181 -5.19 21.56 7.43
N ILE A 182 -6.17 20.89 6.81
CA ILE A 182 -6.08 19.46 6.46
C ILE A 182 -4.88 19.20 5.53
N ALA A 183 -4.78 19.93 4.43
CA ALA A 183 -3.71 19.77 3.44
C ALA A 183 -2.31 20.01 4.06
N TYR A 184 -2.21 21.05 4.87
CA TYR A 184 -1.00 21.45 5.57
C TYR A 184 -0.54 20.38 6.56
N ASP A 185 -1.44 19.91 7.44
CA ASP A 185 -1.10 18.89 8.42
C ASP A 185 -0.78 17.54 7.78
N VAL A 186 -1.55 17.13 6.77
CA VAL A 186 -1.30 15.86 6.07
C VAL A 186 0.06 15.88 5.38
N LEU A 187 0.40 16.94 4.65
CA LEU A 187 1.71 17.03 4.01
C LEU A 187 2.85 16.96 5.04
N ARG A 188 2.72 17.65 6.18
CA ARG A 188 3.71 17.57 7.27
C ARG A 188 3.81 16.17 7.88
N ILE A 189 2.69 15.48 8.05
CA ILE A 189 2.67 14.11 8.56
C ILE A 189 3.44 13.18 7.61
N LEU A 190 3.18 13.29 6.31
CA LEU A 190 3.86 12.48 5.29
C LEU A 190 5.36 12.76 5.23
N LEU A 191 5.74 14.04 5.23
CA LEU A 191 7.14 14.45 5.18
C LEU A 191 7.91 14.00 6.43
N PHE A 192 7.34 14.14 7.63
CA PHE A 192 8.12 14.03 8.87
C PHE A 192 7.81 12.80 9.73
N TYR A 193 6.64 12.17 9.59
CA TYR A 193 6.17 11.14 10.52
C TYR A 193 5.87 9.79 9.86
N THR A 194 5.49 9.77 8.58
CA THR A 194 5.09 8.53 7.88
C THR A 194 6.29 7.66 7.50
N PRO A 195 6.39 6.41 7.98
CA PRO A 195 7.49 5.49 7.63
C PRO A 195 7.56 5.19 6.13
N TYR A 196 8.72 4.74 5.63
CA TYR A 196 8.88 4.40 4.22
C TYR A 196 7.98 3.23 3.79
N ASP A 197 7.88 2.19 4.63
CA ASP A 197 7.01 1.04 4.40
C ASP A 197 5.54 1.41 4.15
N ASP A 198 5.09 2.53 4.72
CA ASP A 198 3.72 3.01 4.49
C ASP A 198 3.50 3.40 3.03
N PHE A 199 4.49 4.00 2.37
CA PHE A 199 4.45 4.35 0.95
C PHE A 199 4.59 3.11 0.07
N ILE A 200 5.58 2.24 0.36
CA ILE A 200 5.80 1.01 -0.41
C ILE A 200 4.57 0.10 -0.33
N SER A 201 3.89 0.05 0.82
CA SER A 201 2.69 -0.78 1.00
C SER A 201 1.56 -0.41 0.04
N LEU A 202 1.44 0.86 -0.38
CA LEU A 202 0.45 1.27 -1.38
C LEU A 202 0.72 0.61 -2.73
N THR A 203 1.98 0.68 -3.17
CA THR A 203 2.45 0.04 -4.41
C THR A 203 2.34 -1.48 -4.33
N ALA A 204 2.72 -2.08 -3.20
CA ALA A 204 2.59 -3.52 -2.99
C ALA A 204 1.12 -3.97 -3.10
N THR A 205 0.18 -3.24 -2.47
CA THR A 205 -1.26 -3.55 -2.60
C THR A 205 -1.74 -3.47 -4.05
N ARG A 206 -1.40 -2.40 -4.79
CA ARG A 206 -1.81 -2.28 -6.19
C ARG A 206 -1.23 -3.42 -7.03
N LYS A 207 0.08 -3.67 -6.92
CA LYS A 207 0.77 -4.72 -7.68
C LYS A 207 0.27 -6.12 -7.38
N LEU A 208 -0.14 -6.39 -6.14
CA LEU A 208 -0.79 -7.65 -5.77
C LEU A 208 -2.17 -7.77 -6.43
N GLY A 209 -3.00 -6.73 -6.35
CA GLY A 209 -4.34 -6.74 -6.96
C GLY A 209 -4.31 -6.89 -8.49
N THR A 210 -3.27 -6.38 -9.15
CA THR A 210 -3.10 -6.43 -10.61
C THR A 210 -2.03 -7.42 -11.08
N SER A 211 -1.65 -8.41 -10.26
CA SER A 211 -0.59 -9.37 -10.63
C SER A 211 -1.15 -10.44 -11.57
N SER A 212 -0.59 -10.51 -12.78
CA SER A 212 -0.93 -11.56 -13.75
C SER A 212 -0.61 -12.96 -13.22
N LYS A 213 0.47 -13.13 -12.47
CA LYS A 213 0.86 -14.41 -11.85
C LYS A 213 -0.15 -14.85 -10.79
N LEU A 214 -0.64 -13.93 -9.95
CA LEU A 214 -1.73 -14.24 -9.02
C LEU A 214 -3.01 -14.61 -9.77
N HIS A 215 -3.30 -13.94 -10.89
CA HIS A 215 -4.47 -14.27 -11.67
C HIS A 215 -4.38 -15.68 -12.27
N GLN A 216 -3.23 -16.03 -12.86
CA GLN A 216 -2.96 -17.38 -13.37
C GLN A 216 -3.05 -18.44 -12.26
N ALA A 217 -2.49 -18.15 -11.09
CA ALA A 217 -2.53 -19.06 -9.93
C ALA A 217 -3.97 -19.36 -9.48
N ALA A 218 -4.88 -18.41 -9.57
CA ALA A 218 -6.28 -18.62 -9.16
C ALA A 218 -7.01 -19.66 -10.02
N VAL A 219 -6.66 -19.77 -11.30
CA VAL A 219 -7.28 -20.71 -12.26
C VAL A 219 -6.77 -22.14 -12.05
N ILE A 220 -5.65 -22.32 -11.35
CA ILE A 220 -5.06 -23.63 -11.11
C ILE A 220 -5.93 -24.44 -10.14
N THR A 221 -6.34 -25.61 -10.60
CA THR A 221 -7.21 -26.51 -9.85
C THR A 221 -6.41 -27.57 -9.08
N PHE A 222 -7.00 -28.08 -8.00
CA PHE A 222 -6.45 -29.19 -7.23
C PHE A 222 -7.20 -30.47 -7.56
N SER A 223 -6.49 -31.59 -7.64
CA SER A 223 -7.15 -32.89 -7.66
C SER A 223 -7.83 -33.17 -6.31
N PRO A 224 -8.95 -33.91 -6.29
CA PRO A 224 -9.61 -34.28 -5.04
C PRO A 224 -8.68 -35.06 -4.08
N GLY A 225 -7.74 -35.83 -4.63
CA GLY A 225 -6.73 -36.55 -3.85
C GLY A 225 -5.75 -35.60 -3.16
N PHE A 226 -5.26 -34.59 -3.88
CA PHE A 226 -4.40 -33.57 -3.29
C PHE A 226 -5.12 -32.78 -2.19
N GLU A 227 -6.38 -32.38 -2.41
CA GLU A 227 -7.15 -31.66 -1.37
C GLU A 227 -7.33 -32.52 -0.11
N LYS A 228 -7.63 -33.82 -0.26
CA LYS A 228 -7.71 -34.75 0.87
C LYS A 228 -6.38 -34.88 1.63
N GLN A 229 -5.25 -34.95 0.91
CA GLN A 229 -3.94 -35.02 1.54
C GLN A 229 -3.58 -33.72 2.27
N LEU A 230 -3.95 -32.56 1.70
CA LEU A 230 -3.74 -31.28 2.37
C LEU A 230 -4.62 -31.11 3.60
N ASP A 231 -5.88 -31.52 3.54
CA ASP A 231 -6.83 -31.40 4.66
C ASP A 231 -6.55 -32.44 5.78
N SER A 232 -5.80 -33.51 5.48
CA SER A 232 -5.26 -34.47 6.46
C SER A 232 -3.79 -34.23 6.83
N SER A 233 -3.20 -33.15 6.32
CA SER A 233 -1.80 -32.82 6.55
C SER A 233 -1.51 -32.41 7.99
N ARG A 234 -0.23 -32.37 8.34
CA ARG A 234 0.23 -31.83 9.63
C ARG A 234 -0.24 -30.38 9.84
N ALA A 235 -0.24 -29.56 8.78
CA ALA A 235 -0.72 -28.18 8.86
C ALA A 235 -2.20 -28.13 9.28
N ALA A 236 -3.06 -28.95 8.64
CA ALA A 236 -4.47 -29.05 8.99
C ALA A 236 -4.67 -29.61 10.41
N GLY A 237 -3.87 -30.61 10.81
CA GLY A 237 -3.87 -31.15 12.17
C GLY A 237 -3.54 -30.10 13.23
N LEU A 238 -2.52 -29.27 12.98
CA LEU A 238 -2.10 -28.18 13.86
C LEU A 238 -3.17 -27.08 13.97
N GLU A 239 -3.80 -26.72 12.84
CA GLU A 239 -4.93 -25.77 12.83
C GLU A 239 -6.12 -26.27 13.65
N ASN A 240 -6.52 -27.53 13.44
CA ASN A 240 -7.65 -28.13 14.14
C ASN A 240 -7.38 -28.27 15.64
N LYS A 241 -6.17 -28.69 16.01
CA LYS A 241 -5.76 -28.84 17.41
C LYS A 241 -5.76 -27.52 18.18
N HIS A 242 -5.43 -26.41 17.51
CA HIS A 242 -5.30 -25.09 18.13
C HIS A 242 -6.37 -24.10 17.64
N ALA A 243 -7.49 -24.61 17.11
CA ALA A 243 -8.58 -23.81 16.55
C ALA A 243 -9.20 -22.84 17.57
N GLU A 244 -9.12 -23.14 18.86
CA GLU A 244 -9.56 -22.26 19.96
C GLU A 244 -8.87 -20.89 19.94
N PHE A 245 -7.58 -20.84 19.57
CA PHE A 245 -6.83 -19.58 19.47
C PHE A 245 -7.30 -18.74 18.27
N LEU A 246 -7.80 -19.38 17.22
CA LEU A 246 -8.33 -18.71 16.03
C LEU A 246 -9.80 -18.28 16.20
N THR A 247 -10.59 -19.04 16.96
CA THR A 247 -12.03 -18.78 17.20
C THR A 247 -12.27 -17.76 18.31
N GLN A 248 -11.47 -17.74 19.38
CA GLN A 248 -11.58 -16.76 20.47
C GLN A 248 -11.01 -15.38 20.13
N GLN A 249 -10.30 -15.25 19.01
CA GLN A 249 -9.55 -14.04 18.62
C GLN A 249 -10.01 -13.45 17.28
N ALA A 250 -11.21 -13.82 16.80
CA ALA A 250 -11.69 -13.69 15.43
C ALA A 250 -11.29 -12.38 14.71
N ILE A 251 -10.18 -12.43 13.99
CA ILE A 251 -9.65 -11.34 13.13
C ILE A 251 -10.53 -11.11 11.88
N SER A 252 -11.65 -11.82 11.68
CA SER A 252 -12.42 -11.65 10.43
C SER A 252 -13.92 -12.02 10.50
N PRO A 253 -14.77 -11.32 9.71
CA PRO A 253 -16.19 -11.61 9.51
C PRO A 253 -16.48 -12.85 8.63
N THR A 254 -15.46 -13.56 8.11
CA THR A 254 -15.64 -14.68 7.16
C THR A 254 -14.91 -15.95 7.59
N SER A 255 -15.61 -17.09 7.51
CA SER A 255 -15.15 -18.43 7.91
C SER A 255 -13.85 -18.90 7.23
N ALA A 256 -13.50 -18.33 6.07
CA ALA A 256 -12.35 -18.74 5.27
C ALA A 256 -10.98 -18.37 5.87
N THR A 257 -10.92 -17.45 6.84
CA THR A 257 -9.66 -17.09 7.53
C THR A 257 -9.35 -18.00 8.73
N ARG A 258 -10.21 -18.97 9.04
CA ARG A 258 -10.00 -19.95 10.11
C ARG A 258 -8.92 -21.00 9.77
N ALA A 259 -8.52 -21.07 8.50
CA ALA A 259 -7.59 -22.07 7.97
C ALA A 259 -6.36 -21.35 7.35
N ILE A 260 -5.58 -20.66 8.18
CA ILE A 260 -4.46 -19.79 7.76
C ILE A 260 -3.33 -20.58 7.09
N LEU A 261 -2.81 -21.62 7.73
CA LEU A 261 -1.73 -22.48 7.24
C LEU A 261 -2.16 -23.21 5.96
N THR A 262 -3.32 -23.88 5.97
CA THR A 262 -3.77 -24.66 4.82
C THR A 262 -4.12 -23.78 3.62
N ASN A 263 -4.78 -22.63 3.80
CA ASN A 263 -5.03 -21.70 2.70
C ASN A 263 -3.75 -21.03 2.19
N SER A 264 -2.78 -20.76 3.06
CA SER A 264 -1.46 -20.27 2.65
C SER A 264 -0.76 -21.29 1.76
N LEU A 265 -0.74 -22.57 2.17
CA LEU A 265 -0.19 -23.66 1.36
C LEU A 265 -0.93 -23.81 0.03
N LYS A 266 -2.26 -23.72 0.00
CA LYS A 266 -3.04 -23.73 -1.26
C LYS A 266 -2.54 -22.64 -2.22
N LEU A 267 -2.40 -21.40 -1.77
CA LEU A 267 -1.93 -20.33 -2.65
C LEU A 267 -0.47 -20.53 -3.10
N LEU A 268 0.41 -20.95 -2.20
CA LEU A 268 1.82 -21.20 -2.53
C LEU A 268 1.98 -22.33 -3.56
N CYS A 269 1.22 -23.42 -3.40
CA CYS A 269 1.20 -24.51 -4.37
C CYS A 269 0.70 -24.02 -5.73
N GLN A 270 -0.38 -23.23 -5.77
CA GLN A 270 -0.87 -22.63 -7.01
C GLN A 270 0.19 -21.73 -7.66
N LEU A 271 0.90 -20.90 -6.88
CA LEU A 271 1.97 -20.06 -7.42
C LEU A 271 3.13 -20.88 -8.00
N LYS A 272 3.54 -21.96 -7.33
CA LYS A 272 4.54 -22.88 -7.86
C LYS A 272 4.08 -23.59 -9.11
N SER A 273 2.81 -23.95 -9.21
CA SER A 273 2.26 -24.55 -10.41
C SER A 273 2.29 -23.60 -11.61
N VAL A 274 2.08 -22.30 -11.40
CA VAL A 274 2.28 -21.30 -12.46
C VAL A 274 3.73 -21.33 -12.95
N ASP A 275 4.69 -21.33 -12.04
CA ASP A 275 6.12 -21.34 -12.38
C ASP A 275 6.54 -22.62 -13.14
N MET A 276 5.90 -23.74 -12.82
CA MET A 276 6.14 -25.02 -13.48
C MET A 276 5.28 -25.24 -14.74
N GLY A 277 4.36 -24.32 -15.06
CA GLY A 277 3.47 -24.43 -16.22
C GLY A 277 2.34 -25.45 -16.09
N TYR A 278 1.97 -25.83 -14.87
CA TYR A 278 0.86 -26.77 -14.62
C TYR A 278 -0.49 -26.07 -14.52
N ALA A 279 -1.49 -26.59 -15.22
CA ALA A 279 -2.88 -26.14 -15.12
C ALA A 279 -3.64 -26.77 -13.93
N ARG A 280 -3.14 -27.89 -13.42
CA ARG A 280 -3.74 -28.66 -12.33
C ARG A 280 -2.66 -29.31 -11.47
N ILE A 281 -2.91 -29.36 -10.16
CA ILE A 281 -2.05 -30.01 -9.17
C ILE A 281 -2.60 -31.40 -8.87
N GLU A 282 -1.84 -32.43 -9.27
CA GLU A 282 -2.22 -33.82 -9.06
C GLU A 282 -1.72 -34.37 -7.71
N GLU A 283 -2.36 -35.45 -7.24
CA GLU A 283 -2.09 -36.05 -5.92
C GLU A 283 -0.64 -36.56 -5.81
N GLU A 284 -0.11 -37.13 -6.88
CA GLU A 284 1.26 -37.68 -6.95
C GLU A 284 2.36 -36.64 -6.71
N HIS A 285 2.04 -35.34 -6.88
CA HIS A 285 3.00 -34.26 -6.68
C HIS A 285 2.89 -33.61 -5.29
N TYR A 286 2.06 -34.13 -4.38
CA TYR A 286 1.83 -33.51 -3.08
C TYR A 286 3.12 -33.19 -2.32
N GLY A 287 4.01 -34.17 -2.13
CA GLY A 287 5.23 -33.98 -1.38
C GLY A 287 6.15 -32.91 -1.97
N SER A 288 6.32 -32.88 -3.30
CA SER A 288 7.18 -31.92 -3.99
C SER A 288 6.61 -30.50 -3.94
N PHE A 289 5.31 -30.32 -4.19
CA PHE A 289 4.67 -29.00 -4.11
C PHE A 289 4.71 -28.41 -2.71
N ILE A 290 4.50 -29.23 -1.68
CA ILE A 290 4.55 -28.77 -0.28
C ILE A 290 5.97 -28.34 0.08
N LEU A 291 7.00 -29.15 -0.21
CA LEU A 291 8.38 -28.78 0.07
C LEU A 291 8.79 -27.49 -0.65
N GLN A 292 8.50 -27.36 -1.95
CA GLN A 292 8.81 -26.15 -2.70
C GLN A 292 8.02 -24.93 -2.22
N SER A 293 6.79 -25.11 -1.76
CA SER A 293 5.97 -24.03 -1.16
C SER A 293 6.56 -23.55 0.17
N LEU A 294 7.10 -24.48 0.95
CA LEU A 294 7.77 -24.18 2.21
C LEU A 294 9.09 -23.42 1.96
N GLU A 295 9.89 -23.82 0.98
CA GLU A 295 11.10 -23.09 0.56
C GLU A 295 10.81 -21.63 0.16
N LEU A 296 9.64 -21.35 -0.44
CA LEU A 296 9.22 -19.97 -0.73
C LEU A 296 9.08 -19.12 0.53
N LEU A 297 8.53 -19.70 1.60
CA LEU A 297 8.34 -18.99 2.86
C LEU A 297 9.68 -18.68 3.53
N ASP A 298 10.63 -19.62 3.49
CA ASP A 298 11.98 -19.40 4.00
C ASP A 298 12.68 -18.23 3.28
N SER A 299 12.47 -18.08 1.96
CA SER A 299 13.07 -16.99 1.17
C SER A 299 12.67 -15.58 1.62
N ILE A 300 11.53 -15.44 2.31
CA ILE A 300 11.04 -14.18 2.87
C ILE A 300 11.11 -14.13 4.40
N GLY A 301 11.83 -15.07 5.02
CA GLY A 301 12.10 -15.10 6.46
C GLY A 301 10.99 -15.71 7.31
N VAL A 302 10.09 -16.51 6.73
CA VAL A 302 9.10 -17.30 7.48
C VAL A 302 9.59 -18.74 7.60
N SER A 303 10.07 -19.12 8.79
CA SER A 303 10.67 -20.44 9.03
C SER A 303 9.73 -21.59 8.67
N THR A 304 10.22 -22.54 7.89
CA THR A 304 9.52 -23.79 7.54
C THR A 304 9.29 -24.71 8.74
N THR A 305 10.06 -24.55 9.82
CA THR A 305 9.84 -25.26 11.09
C THR A 305 8.46 -24.96 11.69
N LEU A 306 7.84 -23.84 11.31
CA LEU A 306 6.49 -23.47 11.71
C LEU A 306 5.46 -24.56 11.39
N PHE A 307 5.63 -25.29 10.28
CA PHE A 307 4.71 -26.35 9.88
C PHE A 307 5.02 -27.70 10.54
N GLN A 308 6.09 -27.76 11.34
CA GLN A 308 6.63 -28.97 11.96
C GLN A 308 6.66 -28.91 13.48
N ASN A 309 6.34 -27.78 14.11
CA ASN A 309 6.44 -27.63 15.55
C ASN A 309 5.18 -27.00 16.16
N ASP A 310 4.53 -27.73 17.06
CA ASP A 310 3.33 -27.27 17.78
C ASP A 310 3.59 -25.96 18.54
N SER A 311 4.76 -25.80 19.16
CA SER A 311 5.05 -24.57 19.92
C SER A 311 5.09 -23.33 19.03
N ASP A 312 5.60 -23.50 17.81
CA ASP A 312 5.78 -22.41 16.85
C ASP A 312 4.41 -21.99 16.27
N VAL A 313 3.53 -22.95 15.98
CA VAL A 313 2.15 -22.67 15.56
C VAL A 313 1.34 -21.98 16.67
N VAL A 314 1.44 -22.46 17.90
CA VAL A 314 0.77 -21.81 19.03
C VAL A 314 1.27 -20.39 19.22
N SER A 315 2.59 -20.17 19.11
CA SER A 315 3.19 -18.84 19.14
C SER A 315 2.64 -17.94 18.02
N LEU A 316 2.61 -18.44 16.78
CA LEU A 316 2.04 -17.73 15.63
C LEU A 316 0.57 -17.35 15.85
N PHE A 317 -0.25 -18.30 16.31
CA PHE A 317 -1.68 -18.06 16.55
C PHE A 317 -1.91 -17.07 17.68
N LYS A 318 -1.11 -17.11 18.75
CA LYS A 318 -1.14 -16.08 19.80
C LYS A 318 -0.72 -14.70 19.28
N ARG A 319 0.28 -14.63 18.40
CA ARG A 319 0.75 -13.36 17.77
C ARG A 319 -0.27 -12.77 16.81
N LEU A 320 -1.09 -13.61 16.16
CA LEU A 320 -2.14 -13.14 15.27
C LEU A 320 -3.19 -12.29 15.99
N LYS A 321 -3.37 -12.45 17.31
CA LYS A 321 -4.33 -11.69 18.11
C LYS A 321 -4.34 -10.20 17.71
N PRO A 322 -5.46 -9.67 17.19
CA PRO A 322 -5.48 -8.32 16.65
C PRO A 322 -5.35 -7.31 17.77
N ARG A 323 -4.49 -6.31 17.59
CA ARG A 323 -4.58 -5.09 18.41
C ARG A 323 -5.79 -4.26 17.95
N GLU A 324 -6.28 -3.40 18.85
CA GLU A 324 -7.45 -2.55 18.61
C GLU A 324 -7.42 -1.88 17.22
N GLY A 325 -8.52 -2.04 16.47
CA GLY A 325 -8.72 -1.47 15.15
C GLY A 325 -8.07 -2.24 13.98
N LEU A 326 -7.37 -3.35 14.22
CA LEU A 326 -6.78 -4.15 13.13
C LEU A 326 -7.82 -4.82 12.24
N GLU A 327 -8.91 -5.33 12.82
CA GLU A 327 -9.99 -6.01 12.10
C GLU A 327 -10.62 -5.09 11.04
N GLU A 328 -10.92 -3.84 11.41
CA GLU A 328 -11.43 -2.83 10.46
C GLU A 328 -10.41 -2.60 9.34
N ARG A 329 -9.12 -2.49 9.67
CA ARG A 329 -8.06 -2.27 8.68
C ARG A 329 -7.90 -3.45 7.72
N LEU A 330 -8.01 -4.67 8.24
CA LEU A 330 -7.95 -5.88 7.42
C LEU A 330 -9.17 -5.97 6.50
N SER A 331 -10.37 -5.69 7.00
CA SER A 331 -11.60 -5.66 6.20
C SER A 331 -11.50 -4.64 5.06
N LEU A 332 -11.00 -3.42 5.33
CA LEU A 332 -10.78 -2.40 4.31
C LEU A 332 -9.75 -2.83 3.26
N LEU A 333 -8.65 -3.46 3.69
CA LEU A 333 -7.63 -3.99 2.79
C LEU A 333 -8.17 -5.12 1.90
N SER A 334 -8.91 -6.08 2.47
CA SER A 334 -9.52 -7.18 1.73
C SER A 334 -10.45 -6.65 0.65
N ARG A 335 -11.31 -5.67 0.98
CA ARG A 335 -12.20 -5.02 0.00
C ARG A 335 -11.43 -4.25 -1.07
N ARG A 336 -10.29 -3.62 -0.74
CA ARG A 336 -9.43 -2.96 -1.73
C ARG A 336 -8.80 -3.98 -2.68
N LEU A 337 -8.29 -5.11 -2.17
CA LEU A 337 -7.72 -6.18 -2.99
C LEU A 337 -8.78 -6.80 -3.91
N GLU A 338 -9.97 -7.09 -3.38
CA GLU A 338 -11.10 -7.56 -4.16
C GLU A 338 -11.45 -6.61 -5.31
N GLY A 339 -11.62 -5.31 -5.01
CA GLY A 339 -11.90 -4.30 -6.04
C GLY A 339 -10.82 -4.25 -7.12
N LEU A 340 -9.54 -4.26 -6.73
CA LEU A 340 -8.42 -4.24 -7.70
C LEU A 340 -8.40 -5.48 -8.60
N ILE A 341 -8.71 -6.67 -8.05
CA ILE A 341 -8.78 -7.90 -8.83
C ILE A 341 -9.97 -7.83 -9.80
N VAL A 342 -11.15 -7.43 -9.32
CA VAL A 342 -12.36 -7.24 -10.14
C VAL A 342 -12.11 -6.26 -11.29
N ASP A 343 -11.44 -5.14 -11.02
CA ASP A 343 -11.11 -4.14 -12.06
C ASP A 343 -10.16 -4.70 -13.12
N SER A 344 -9.31 -5.66 -12.74
CA SER A 344 -8.31 -6.26 -13.64
C SER A 344 -8.80 -7.47 -14.44
N THR A 345 -9.73 -8.28 -13.90
CA THR A 345 -10.23 -9.51 -14.54
C THR A 345 -11.68 -9.39 -15.03
N GLY A 346 -12.43 -8.40 -14.56
CA GLY A 346 -13.87 -8.29 -14.76
C GLY A 346 -14.69 -9.09 -13.73
N ASN A 347 -15.90 -8.59 -13.44
CA ASN A 347 -16.76 -9.07 -12.34
C ASN A 347 -17.23 -10.53 -12.52
N ARG A 348 -17.55 -10.93 -13.76
CA ARG A 348 -18.03 -12.29 -14.05
C ARG A 348 -16.95 -13.35 -13.80
N GLU A 349 -15.73 -13.09 -14.25
CA GLU A 349 -14.61 -14.00 -14.03
C GLU A 349 -14.25 -14.06 -12.54
N PHE A 350 -14.31 -12.92 -11.85
CA PHE A 350 -14.03 -12.84 -10.42
C PHE A 350 -14.86 -13.86 -9.60
N LEU A 351 -16.18 -13.88 -9.78
CA LEU A 351 -17.07 -14.77 -9.05
C LEU A 351 -16.79 -16.26 -9.34
N LEU A 352 -16.46 -16.58 -10.59
CA LEU A 352 -16.28 -17.96 -11.06
C LEU A 352 -14.91 -18.55 -10.65
N GLN A 353 -13.85 -17.74 -10.68
CA GLN A 353 -12.47 -18.24 -10.59
C GLN A 353 -11.65 -17.62 -9.44
N TYR A 354 -11.98 -16.41 -9.00
CA TYR A 354 -11.14 -15.62 -8.08
C TYR A 354 -11.76 -15.40 -6.69
N SER A 355 -13.00 -15.83 -6.47
CA SER A 355 -13.69 -15.72 -5.17
C SER A 355 -12.94 -16.41 -4.02
N ARG A 356 -12.14 -17.44 -4.32
CA ARG A 356 -11.27 -18.14 -3.35
C ARG A 356 -9.87 -17.52 -3.23
N LEU A 357 -9.46 -16.66 -4.16
CA LEU A 357 -8.12 -16.07 -4.18
C LEU A 357 -7.93 -15.09 -3.02
N VAL A 358 -8.87 -14.16 -2.82
CA VAL A 358 -8.76 -13.12 -1.78
C VAL A 358 -8.62 -13.72 -0.37
N PRO A 359 -9.45 -14.70 0.06
CA PRO A 359 -9.25 -15.35 1.36
C PRO A 359 -7.90 -16.04 1.52
N ARG A 360 -7.38 -16.67 0.46
CA ARG A 360 -6.06 -17.32 0.48
C ARG A 360 -4.93 -16.30 0.54
N MET A 361 -5.03 -15.19 -0.18
CA MET A 361 -4.09 -14.07 -0.11
C MET A 361 -4.07 -13.45 1.29
N VAL A 362 -5.24 -13.24 1.90
CA VAL A 362 -5.35 -12.72 3.26
C VAL A 362 -4.73 -13.69 4.27
N SER A 363 -4.96 -14.99 4.11
CA SER A 363 -4.36 -16.03 4.96
C SER A 363 -2.83 -16.01 4.87
N LEU A 364 -2.28 -15.99 3.64
CA LEU A 364 -0.84 -15.89 3.43
C LEU A 364 -0.27 -14.56 3.93
N LEU A 365 -0.99 -13.45 3.77
CA LEU A 365 -0.60 -12.16 4.33
C LEU A 365 -0.50 -12.22 5.86
N LEU A 366 -1.49 -12.80 6.54
CA LEU A 366 -1.49 -12.94 8.00
C LEU A 366 -0.34 -13.84 8.47
N LEU A 367 -0.09 -14.94 7.76
CA LEU A 367 1.03 -15.83 8.00
C LEU A 367 2.36 -15.08 7.91
N VAL A 368 2.59 -14.37 6.81
CA VAL A 368 3.82 -13.60 6.57
C VAL A 368 3.96 -12.46 7.57
N ALA A 369 2.88 -11.72 7.84
CA ALA A 369 2.90 -10.61 8.76
C ALA A 369 3.29 -11.06 10.18
N SER A 370 2.69 -12.15 10.68
CA SER A 370 2.94 -12.74 11.99
C SER A 370 4.30 -13.45 12.07
N GLY A 371 4.64 -14.24 11.05
CA GLY A 371 5.89 -14.99 10.97
C GLY A 371 7.15 -14.12 10.92
N THR A 372 7.01 -12.87 10.44
CA THR A 372 8.12 -11.90 10.37
C THR A 372 8.07 -10.83 11.46
N MET A 373 7.19 -10.98 12.47
CA MET A 373 7.20 -10.09 13.63
C MET A 373 8.46 -10.32 14.49
N PRO A 374 9.02 -9.26 15.10
CA PRO A 374 10.03 -9.42 16.12
C PRO A 374 9.54 -10.37 17.22
N PRO A 375 10.41 -11.26 17.74
CA PRO A 375 9.99 -12.35 18.61
C PRO A 375 9.33 -11.90 19.92
N ASP A 376 9.68 -10.69 20.39
CA ASP A 376 9.20 -10.09 21.64
C ASP A 376 7.90 -9.27 21.47
N GLU A 377 7.39 -9.14 20.24
CA GLU A 377 6.15 -8.39 19.99
C GLU A 377 4.93 -9.31 19.98
N GLU A 378 3.98 -9.06 20.90
CA GLU A 378 2.67 -9.69 20.89
C GLU A 378 1.59 -8.82 20.22
N GLY A 379 0.72 -9.50 19.48
CA GLY A 379 -0.46 -8.97 18.85
C GLY A 379 -0.17 -8.17 17.58
N LEU A 380 -0.80 -8.58 16.49
CA LEU A 380 -0.57 -8.03 15.16
C LEU A 380 -1.00 -6.55 15.12
N ARG A 381 -0.13 -5.69 14.57
CA ARG A 381 -0.44 -4.27 14.35
C ARG A 381 -0.49 -3.98 12.86
N TYR A 382 -1.04 -2.81 12.53
CA TYR A 382 -1.18 -2.43 11.14
C TYR A 382 0.17 -2.23 10.42
N LYS A 383 1.24 -1.89 11.14
CA LYS A 383 2.61 -1.85 10.60
C LYS A 383 3.06 -3.23 10.08
N ASP A 384 2.66 -4.30 10.77
CA ASP A 384 3.06 -5.67 10.45
C ASP A 384 2.33 -6.18 9.22
N LEU A 385 1.04 -5.82 9.05
CA LEU A 385 0.31 -6.06 7.81
C LEU A 385 0.96 -5.36 6.62
N LYS A 386 1.46 -4.14 6.78
CA LYS A 386 2.15 -3.42 5.70
C LYS A 386 3.49 -4.05 5.33
N ARG A 387 4.28 -4.46 6.33
CA ARG A 387 5.49 -5.27 6.09
C ARG A 387 5.12 -6.57 5.36
N GLY A 388 4.07 -7.24 5.82
CA GLY A 388 3.56 -8.46 5.20
C GLY A 388 3.16 -8.27 3.74
N LEU A 389 2.49 -7.16 3.39
CA LEU A 389 2.14 -6.83 2.01
C LEU A 389 3.37 -6.65 1.11
N ILE A 390 4.41 -5.98 1.63
CA ILE A 390 5.66 -5.76 0.90
C ILE A 390 6.35 -7.11 0.65
N LEU A 391 6.46 -7.96 1.68
CA LEU A 391 7.07 -9.28 1.57
C LEU A 391 6.26 -10.23 0.67
N LEU A 392 4.93 -10.18 0.76
CA LEU A 392 4.04 -10.96 -0.11
C LEU A 392 4.19 -10.53 -1.57
N HIS A 393 4.30 -9.23 -1.84
CA HIS A 393 4.59 -8.73 -3.18
C HIS A 393 5.93 -9.30 -3.70
N ARG A 394 6.98 -9.28 -2.88
CA ARG A 394 8.29 -9.86 -3.25
C ARG A 394 8.19 -11.36 -3.51
N LEU A 395 7.53 -12.11 -2.63
CA LEU A 395 7.32 -13.55 -2.80
C LEU A 395 6.63 -13.86 -4.12
N ILE A 396 5.65 -13.05 -4.54
CA ILE A 396 4.91 -13.33 -5.77
C ILE A 396 5.70 -12.91 -7.02
N ASN A 397 6.36 -11.76 -7.00
CA ASN A 397 6.90 -11.13 -8.21
C ASN A 397 8.44 -11.20 -8.36
N ASP A 398 9.20 -11.42 -7.28
CA ASP A 398 10.67 -11.43 -7.31
C ASP A 398 11.27 -12.85 -7.28
N LEU A 399 10.44 -13.89 -7.45
CA LEU A 399 10.90 -15.27 -7.71
C LEU A 399 11.28 -15.42 -9.20
N ILE A 400 12.41 -14.84 -9.58
CA ILE A 400 13.21 -15.20 -10.77
C ILE A 400 14.67 -15.21 -10.36
#